data_AF-W9YAR9-F1
#
_entry.id   AF-W9YAR9-F1
#
_cell.length_a   1.000
_cell.length_b   1.000
_cell.length_c   1.000
_cell.angle_alpha   90.00
_cell.angle_beta   90.00
_cell.angle_gamma   90.00
#
_symmetry.space_group_name_H-M   'P 1'
#
loop_
_entity.id
_entity.type
_entity.pdbx_description
1 polymer ?
#
loop_
_entity_poly.entity_id
_entity_poly.type
_entity_poly.pdbx_seq_one_letter_code
_entity_poly.pdbx_strand_id
1 'polypeptide(L)'
;MKSRSSSVSSGSSSSSGSSKSGGSEGSKADEDEAADVERIASAATWAQEALGIKEESLNSLWYERLGDTCYAFSEYAAARDRFEKAKNLPDTRWTANQGWAVATFELGMADNSEELKMLACDEMETVLTVLRGLFKSGSASDVECRMLVENVKQLASWQKGLNQLDKTLALYQEALEVDPYEHGTHCDLLQLLYKQNKLEDARKSLLGSPGQDVTTGVRDRDTSIFVSLLQYLAETEDDEGHLGVMNIIVILAGADQTFSQFTLEALQSAIVDARKNNNTVGEGILLLYQGIILARGSADNNRIQQAARSWEDCMSLYLTFQYHLMRTQDYAARYMTQYYFNQSINQSRQVSLQGGDDEHEQHFSKLLRISRQSANWSHSFKPDSYLAACYVQQGKLDKARALFMDDMIMALEILSDQDPDNDYYGYKYLANILMHVGDDLNALSAWSLLGPSDLFRSKEEDGHSESEGAKESEPEPEPESVEDTRSISEGQHEHQREGPLTYRCDGGCGHYWTYASDMYICRFCPDTQFTGDCLEKVRTGKLERFICHPVHSWLHVPVWSDEEALAVGQGRVKVRGSLVDGQRVGGEVVDIKDWLDELREQWNVPSL
;
A
#
# COMPACT_ATOMS: atom_id res chain seq x y z
N MET A 1 -56.71 -6.05 -18.65
CA MET A 1 -56.95 -6.09 -20.11
C MET A 1 -55.61 -6.23 -20.80
N LYS A 2 -55.48 -7.27 -21.65
CA LYS A 2 -54.51 -7.60 -22.73
C LYS A 2 -53.51 -6.47 -23.09
N SER A 3 -52.23 -6.67 -23.42
CA SER A 3 -51.44 -7.74 -24.09
C SER A 3 -50.01 -7.15 -24.28
N ARG A 4 -48.89 -7.81 -24.61
CA ARG A 4 -48.55 -9.16 -25.09
C ARG A 4 -47.02 -9.31 -24.92
N SER A 5 -46.63 -10.52 -24.61
CA SER A 5 -45.28 -11.09 -24.57
C SER A 5 -44.70 -11.42 -25.95
N SER A 6 -43.37 -11.44 -26.06
CA SER A 6 -42.65 -12.45 -26.86
C SER A 6 -41.19 -12.58 -26.42
N SER A 7 -40.92 -13.68 -25.74
CA SER A 7 -39.64 -14.35 -25.51
C SER A 7 -39.14 -15.06 -26.77
N VAL A 8 -37.82 -15.16 -26.97
CA VAL A 8 -37.19 -16.34 -27.58
C VAL A 8 -35.85 -16.60 -26.88
N SER A 9 -35.61 -17.88 -26.63
CA SER A 9 -34.63 -18.47 -25.74
C SER A 9 -33.57 -19.24 -26.53
N SER A 10 -32.51 -19.62 -25.80
CA SER A 10 -31.80 -20.91 -25.86
C SER A 10 -30.65 -21.12 -26.86
N GLY A 11 -29.59 -21.77 -26.36
CA GLY A 11 -28.79 -22.68 -27.19
C GLY A 11 -27.30 -22.79 -26.85
N SER A 12 -26.96 -23.37 -25.70
CA SER A 12 -25.63 -23.87 -25.32
C SER A 12 -25.08 -24.97 -26.25
N SER A 13 -23.77 -25.03 -26.47
CA SER A 13 -23.03 -26.30 -26.47
C SER A 13 -21.51 -26.12 -26.39
N SER A 14 -20.91 -26.94 -25.53
CA SER A 14 -19.49 -27.16 -25.29
C SER A 14 -18.97 -28.32 -26.16
N SER A 15 -17.70 -28.29 -26.54
CA SER A 15 -16.94 -29.49 -26.87
C SER A 15 -15.43 -29.27 -26.68
N SER A 16 -14.87 -30.13 -25.84
CA SER A 16 -13.45 -30.33 -25.52
C SER A 16 -12.68 -31.01 -26.66
N GLY A 17 -11.38 -30.71 -26.78
CA GLY A 17 -10.42 -31.52 -27.54
C GLY A 17 -8.97 -31.10 -27.27
N SER A 18 -8.25 -31.89 -26.48
CA SER A 18 -6.80 -31.80 -26.25
C SER A 18 -6.00 -32.20 -27.50
N SER A 19 -4.83 -31.57 -27.74
CA SER A 19 -3.58 -32.25 -28.16
C SER A 19 -2.39 -31.28 -28.24
N LYS A 20 -1.25 -31.77 -27.73
CA LYS A 20 0.11 -31.23 -27.69
C LYS A 20 0.65 -30.66 -29.02
N SER A 21 1.48 -29.63 -28.94
CA SER A 21 2.89 -29.68 -29.40
C SER A 21 3.60 -28.35 -29.12
N GLY A 22 4.72 -28.41 -28.41
CA GLY A 22 5.65 -27.29 -28.29
C GLY A 22 6.32 -26.97 -29.62
N GLY A 23 6.71 -25.71 -29.77
CA GLY A 23 7.48 -25.25 -30.92
C GLY A 23 7.51 -23.72 -31.01
N SER A 24 8.67 -23.15 -30.70
CA SER A 24 9.19 -21.87 -31.20
C SER A 24 8.32 -20.62 -30.97
N GLU A 25 8.41 -20.02 -29.78
CA GLU A 25 7.86 -18.68 -29.50
C GLU A 25 8.61 -17.55 -30.22
N GLY A 26 9.76 -17.83 -30.86
CA GLY A 26 10.56 -16.82 -31.56
C GLY A 26 10.23 -16.59 -33.04
N SER A 27 9.20 -17.22 -33.63
CA SER A 27 8.87 -17.03 -35.06
C SER A 27 7.45 -16.53 -35.34
N LYS A 28 6.58 -16.52 -34.33
CA LYS A 28 5.16 -16.15 -34.49
C LYS A 28 4.92 -14.65 -34.34
N ALA A 29 5.70 -14.00 -33.46
CA ALA A 29 5.67 -12.55 -33.27
C ALA A 29 6.12 -11.83 -34.55
N ASP A 30 7.26 -12.21 -35.13
CA ASP A 30 7.78 -11.62 -36.37
C ASP A 30 6.85 -11.85 -37.60
N GLU A 31 6.15 -12.99 -37.65
CA GLU A 31 5.16 -13.28 -38.70
C GLU A 31 3.86 -12.48 -38.53
N ASP A 32 3.43 -12.25 -37.29
CA ASP A 32 2.24 -11.44 -36.97
C ASP A 32 2.52 -9.92 -37.12
N GLU A 33 3.71 -9.43 -36.75
CA GLU A 33 4.17 -8.03 -36.94
C GLU A 33 4.25 -7.65 -38.43
N ALA A 34 4.89 -8.51 -39.23
CA ALA A 34 4.94 -8.31 -40.69
C ALA A 34 3.54 -8.31 -41.31
N ALA A 35 2.61 -9.11 -40.78
CA ALA A 35 1.23 -9.14 -41.26
C ALA A 35 0.45 -7.87 -40.90
N ASP A 36 0.67 -7.26 -39.73
CA ASP A 36 -0.04 -6.03 -39.33
C ASP A 36 0.45 -4.80 -40.08
N VAL A 37 1.76 -4.64 -40.29
CA VAL A 37 2.30 -3.55 -41.12
C VAL A 37 1.77 -3.64 -42.55
N GLU A 38 1.68 -4.84 -43.13
CA GLU A 38 1.11 -5.07 -44.46
C GLU A 38 -0.40 -4.78 -44.52
N ARG A 39 -1.16 -5.15 -43.47
CA ARG A 39 -2.59 -4.83 -43.36
C ARG A 39 -2.81 -3.32 -43.26
N ILE A 40 -2.01 -2.61 -42.47
CA ILE A 40 -2.06 -1.15 -42.33
C ILE A 40 -1.75 -0.49 -43.68
N ALA A 41 -0.71 -0.94 -44.38
CA ALA A 41 -0.37 -0.43 -45.71
C ALA A 41 -1.49 -0.67 -46.74
N SER A 42 -2.12 -1.84 -46.70
CA SER A 42 -3.26 -2.18 -47.56
C SER A 42 -4.47 -1.29 -47.27
N ALA A 43 -4.81 -1.09 -45.99
CA ALA A 43 -5.90 -0.22 -45.57
C ALA A 43 -5.64 1.24 -45.95
N ALA A 44 -4.40 1.71 -45.81
CA ALA A 44 -4.00 3.05 -46.22
C ALA A 44 -4.12 3.27 -47.73
N THR A 45 -3.71 2.28 -48.53
CA THR A 45 -3.87 2.31 -49.99
C THR A 45 -5.34 2.40 -50.37
N TRP A 46 -6.19 1.57 -49.76
CA TRP A 46 -7.64 1.64 -49.97
C TRP A 46 -8.21 3.01 -49.59
N ALA A 47 -7.80 3.57 -48.44
CA ALA A 47 -8.27 4.88 -47.99
C ALA A 47 -7.82 6.00 -48.95
N GLN A 48 -6.60 5.93 -49.46
CA GLN A 48 -6.07 6.88 -50.43
C GLN A 48 -6.88 6.87 -51.73
N GLU A 49 -7.17 5.67 -52.26
CA GLU A 49 -8.00 5.48 -53.45
C GLU A 49 -9.44 5.97 -53.22
N ALA A 50 -10.06 5.59 -52.09
CA ALA A 50 -11.43 5.95 -51.75
C ALA A 50 -11.62 7.47 -51.58
N LEU A 51 -10.61 8.15 -51.06
CA LEU A 51 -10.59 9.61 -50.89
C LEU A 51 -10.13 10.35 -52.16
N GLY A 52 -9.66 9.63 -53.19
CA GLY A 52 -9.18 10.20 -54.45
C GLY A 52 -7.92 11.05 -54.28
N ILE A 53 -7.09 10.75 -53.28
CA ILE A 53 -5.88 11.52 -52.97
C ILE A 53 -4.74 11.02 -53.85
N LYS A 54 -4.07 11.93 -54.56
CA LYS A 54 -2.92 11.60 -55.40
C LYS A 54 -1.67 11.41 -54.55
N GLU A 55 -0.77 10.53 -54.98
CA GLU A 55 0.51 10.26 -54.29
C GLU A 55 1.31 11.55 -54.04
N GLU A 56 1.39 12.43 -55.03
CA GLU A 56 2.07 13.73 -54.95
C GLU A 56 1.42 14.73 -53.99
N SER A 57 0.19 14.45 -53.52
CA SER A 57 -0.55 15.28 -52.56
C SER A 57 -0.54 14.73 -51.14
N LEU A 58 0.15 13.60 -50.90
CA LEU A 58 0.34 13.07 -49.55
C LEU A 58 1.25 14.03 -48.77
N ASN A 59 0.72 14.52 -47.65
CA ASN A 59 1.33 15.58 -46.86
C ASN A 59 1.71 15.08 -45.45
N SER A 60 2.26 15.96 -44.58
CA SER A 60 2.68 15.55 -43.23
C SER A 60 1.57 14.80 -42.48
N LEU A 61 0.35 15.36 -42.50
CA LEU A 61 -0.80 14.80 -41.79
C LEU A 61 -1.13 13.36 -42.22
N TRP A 62 -0.95 13.01 -43.50
CA TRP A 62 -1.16 11.63 -43.97
C TRP A 62 -0.20 10.66 -43.27
N TYR A 63 1.08 11.02 -43.23
CA TYR A 63 2.11 10.18 -42.62
C TYR A 63 2.04 10.17 -41.08
N GLU A 64 1.59 11.26 -40.46
CA GLU A 64 1.25 11.27 -39.03
C GLU A 64 0.15 10.26 -38.70
N ARG A 65 -0.95 10.24 -39.47
CA ARG A 65 -2.05 9.27 -39.24
C ARG A 65 -1.64 7.83 -39.47
N LEU A 66 -0.76 7.59 -40.44
CA LEU A 66 -0.13 6.28 -40.62
C LEU A 66 0.75 5.90 -39.44
N GLY A 67 1.56 6.84 -38.93
CA GLY A 67 2.39 6.65 -37.74
C GLY A 67 1.55 6.33 -36.51
N ASP A 68 0.51 7.11 -36.25
CA ASP A 68 -0.45 6.88 -35.16
C ASP A 68 -1.08 5.49 -35.25
N THR A 69 -1.43 5.05 -36.47
CA THR A 69 -2.01 3.72 -36.71
C THR A 69 -1.00 2.63 -36.42
N CYS A 70 0.23 2.73 -36.90
CA CYS A 70 1.29 1.76 -36.59
C CYS A 70 1.54 1.70 -35.07
N TYR A 71 1.62 2.86 -34.42
CA TYR A 71 1.80 2.94 -32.97
C TYR A 71 0.68 2.25 -32.19
N ALA A 72 -0.58 2.42 -32.62
CA ALA A 72 -1.73 1.78 -31.99
C ALA A 72 -1.71 0.24 -32.10
N PHE A 73 -0.99 -0.31 -33.07
CA PHE A 73 -0.74 -1.74 -33.23
C PHE A 73 0.59 -2.19 -32.58
N SER A 74 1.26 -1.32 -31.82
CA SER A 74 2.58 -1.55 -31.20
C SER A 74 3.72 -1.75 -32.21
N GLU A 75 3.52 -1.37 -33.47
CA GLU A 75 4.52 -1.42 -34.53
C GLU A 75 5.45 -0.20 -34.45
N TYR A 76 6.25 -0.11 -33.39
CA TYR A 76 6.99 1.11 -33.04
C TYR A 76 8.06 1.51 -34.06
N ALA A 77 8.75 0.53 -34.66
CA ALA A 77 9.72 0.80 -35.72
C ALA A 77 9.05 1.39 -36.97
N ALA A 78 7.95 0.78 -37.41
CA ALA A 78 7.17 1.28 -38.53
C ALA A 78 6.56 2.66 -38.22
N ALA A 79 6.02 2.85 -37.02
CA ALA A 79 5.48 4.13 -36.56
C ALA A 79 6.53 5.24 -36.63
N ARG A 80 7.72 4.99 -36.07
CA ARG A 80 8.86 5.92 -36.11
C ARG A 80 9.21 6.31 -37.54
N ASP A 81 9.28 5.35 -38.47
CA ASP A 81 9.61 5.62 -39.88
C ASP A 81 8.53 6.47 -40.58
N ARG A 82 7.25 6.25 -40.25
CA ARG A 82 6.14 7.08 -40.77
C ARG A 82 6.20 8.51 -40.23
N PHE A 83 6.46 8.68 -38.93
CA PHE A 83 6.63 10.00 -38.36
C PHE A 83 7.88 10.71 -38.90
N GLU A 84 8.98 9.99 -39.13
CA GLU A 84 10.18 10.55 -39.76
C GLU A 84 9.88 11.04 -41.18
N LYS A 85 9.06 10.31 -41.93
CA LYS A 85 8.58 10.78 -43.24
C LYS A 85 7.71 12.04 -43.12
N ALA A 86 6.84 12.13 -42.12
CA ALA A 86 6.02 13.31 -41.87
C ALA A 86 6.89 14.55 -41.54
N LYS A 87 7.90 14.38 -40.67
CA LYS A 87 8.84 15.44 -40.26
C LYS A 87 9.56 16.10 -41.44
N ASN A 88 9.84 15.32 -42.47
CA ASN A 88 10.59 15.77 -43.66
C ASN A 88 9.70 16.46 -44.72
N LEU A 89 8.40 16.69 -44.45
CA LEU A 89 7.48 17.37 -45.36
C LEU A 89 7.28 18.86 -44.99
N PRO A 90 7.03 19.75 -45.97
CA PRO A 90 7.01 21.20 -45.75
C PRO A 90 5.85 21.70 -44.88
N ASP A 91 4.77 20.94 -44.75
CA ASP A 91 3.60 21.26 -43.92
C ASP A 91 3.64 20.57 -42.54
N THR A 92 4.82 20.12 -42.11
CA THR A 92 5.05 19.46 -40.83
C THR A 92 4.61 20.31 -39.64
N ARG A 93 4.06 19.62 -38.63
CA ARG A 93 3.65 20.19 -37.35
C ARG A 93 4.44 19.54 -36.24
N TRP A 94 4.47 20.19 -35.08
CA TRP A 94 5.15 19.65 -33.89
C TRP A 94 4.62 18.27 -33.49
N THR A 95 3.38 17.93 -33.85
CA THR A 95 2.75 16.61 -33.62
C THR A 95 3.49 15.46 -34.31
N ALA A 96 4.12 15.69 -35.47
CA ALA A 96 4.96 14.70 -36.13
C ALA A 96 6.21 14.37 -35.29
N ASN A 97 6.85 15.40 -34.72
CA ASN A 97 8.00 15.23 -33.82
C ASN A 97 7.57 14.54 -32.51
N GLN A 98 6.37 14.85 -32.00
CA GLN A 98 5.81 14.18 -30.82
C GLN A 98 5.60 12.69 -31.07
N GLY A 99 4.92 12.33 -32.16
CA GLY A 99 4.69 10.93 -32.53
C GLY A 99 6.01 10.17 -32.73
N TRP A 100 6.98 10.81 -33.37
CA TRP A 100 8.33 10.25 -33.52
C TRP A 100 9.00 9.99 -32.18
N ALA A 101 8.98 10.97 -31.26
CA ALA A 101 9.59 10.85 -29.94
C ALA A 101 8.98 9.70 -29.15
N VAL A 102 7.65 9.61 -29.11
CA VAL A 102 6.93 8.56 -28.39
C VAL A 102 7.24 7.18 -28.97
N ALA A 103 7.14 7.01 -30.30
CA ALA A 103 7.47 5.73 -30.95
C ALA A 103 8.94 5.33 -30.73
N THR A 104 9.86 6.29 -30.76
CA THR A 104 11.29 6.03 -30.53
C THR A 104 11.57 5.62 -29.08
N PHE A 105 10.88 6.22 -28.11
CA PHE A 105 11.03 5.83 -26.70
C PHE A 105 10.54 4.40 -26.47
N GLU A 106 9.37 4.04 -26.99
CA GLU A 106 8.82 2.67 -26.85
C GLU A 106 9.73 1.63 -27.53
N LEU A 107 10.27 1.94 -28.71
CA LEU A 107 11.27 1.08 -29.34
C LEU A 107 12.52 0.95 -28.46
N GLY A 108 12.99 2.04 -27.85
CA GLY A 108 14.08 2.01 -26.88
C GLY A 108 13.77 1.18 -25.64
N MET A 109 12.51 1.12 -25.20
CA MET A 109 12.08 0.24 -24.10
C MET A 109 12.09 -1.23 -24.52
N ALA A 110 11.56 -1.56 -25.70
CA ALA A 110 11.56 -2.91 -26.25
C ALA A 110 12.98 -3.44 -26.48
N ASP A 111 13.85 -2.63 -27.08
CA ASP A 111 15.24 -2.99 -27.39
C ASP A 111 16.20 -2.80 -26.19
N ASN A 112 15.68 -2.31 -25.06
CA ASN A 112 16.48 -1.85 -23.92
C ASN A 112 17.63 -0.89 -24.30
N SER A 113 17.42 -0.05 -25.31
CA SER A 113 18.39 0.89 -25.85
C SER A 113 18.29 2.25 -25.15
N GLU A 114 19.29 2.58 -24.34
CA GLU A 114 19.38 3.90 -23.69
C GLU A 114 19.60 5.03 -24.71
N GLU A 115 20.31 4.75 -25.82
CA GLU A 115 20.51 5.71 -26.90
C GLU A 115 19.19 6.14 -27.55
N LEU A 116 18.29 5.19 -27.85
CA LEU A 116 16.97 5.48 -28.39
C LEU A 116 16.11 6.27 -27.39
N LYS A 117 16.17 5.93 -26.10
CA LYS A 117 15.46 6.66 -25.04
C LYS A 117 15.95 8.12 -24.95
N MET A 118 17.26 8.34 -25.04
CA MET A 118 17.86 9.68 -25.03
C MET A 118 17.47 10.49 -26.27
N LEU A 119 17.51 9.87 -27.47
CA LEU A 119 17.06 10.51 -28.71
C LEU A 119 15.58 10.92 -28.66
N ALA A 120 14.74 10.06 -28.09
CA ALA A 120 13.33 10.39 -27.88
C ALA A 120 13.14 11.58 -26.92
N CYS A 121 13.93 11.67 -25.85
CA CYS A 121 13.92 12.82 -24.96
C CYS A 121 14.32 14.12 -25.67
N ASP A 122 15.38 14.09 -26.49
CA ASP A 122 15.84 15.27 -27.23
C ASP A 122 14.80 15.74 -28.26
N GLU A 123 14.15 14.80 -28.94
CA GLU A 123 13.07 15.13 -29.87
C GLU A 123 11.86 15.72 -29.14
N MET A 124 11.49 15.17 -27.97
CA MET A 124 10.41 15.73 -27.15
C MET A 124 10.73 17.14 -26.67
N GLU A 125 11.98 17.46 -26.35
CA GLU A 125 12.38 18.84 -26.04
C GLU A 125 12.22 19.80 -27.23
N THR A 126 12.34 19.31 -28.46
CA THR A 126 12.04 20.09 -29.67
C THR A 126 10.55 20.41 -29.74
N VAL A 127 9.67 19.45 -29.42
CA VAL A 127 8.22 19.66 -29.29
C VAL A 127 7.92 20.70 -28.21
N LEU A 128 8.50 20.53 -27.02
CA LEU A 128 8.29 21.43 -25.89
C LEU A 128 8.80 22.84 -26.18
N THR A 129 9.87 23.01 -26.96
CA THR A 129 10.35 24.34 -27.38
C THR A 129 9.29 25.11 -28.16
N VAL A 130 8.56 24.44 -29.06
CA VAL A 130 7.45 25.04 -29.82
C VAL A 130 6.30 25.40 -28.88
N LEU A 131 5.85 24.44 -28.06
CA LEU A 131 4.72 24.62 -27.15
C LEU A 131 4.96 25.69 -26.07
N ARG A 132 6.16 25.71 -25.47
CA ARG A 132 6.61 26.76 -24.54
C ARG A 132 6.63 28.13 -25.23
N GLY A 133 7.03 28.19 -26.50
CA GLY A 133 7.00 29.39 -27.31
C GLY A 133 5.60 29.97 -27.43
N LEU A 134 4.63 29.12 -27.82
CA LEU A 134 3.22 29.48 -27.95
C LEU A 134 2.59 29.93 -26.63
N PHE A 135 2.93 29.23 -25.54
CA PHE A 135 2.47 29.57 -24.19
C PHE A 135 2.99 30.95 -23.76
N LYS A 136 4.29 31.20 -23.91
CA LYS A 136 4.94 32.47 -23.53
C LYS A 136 4.44 33.66 -24.35
N SER A 137 4.09 33.47 -25.61
CA SER A 137 3.51 34.53 -26.45
C SER A 137 2.04 34.79 -26.16
N GLY A 138 1.38 34.00 -25.31
CA GLY A 138 -0.06 34.08 -25.05
C GLY A 138 -0.92 33.68 -26.26
N SER A 139 -0.33 32.99 -27.25
CA SER A 139 -1.02 32.55 -28.46
C SER A 139 -1.46 31.09 -28.40
N ALA A 140 -1.07 30.36 -27.36
CA ALA A 140 -1.52 28.99 -27.13
C ALA A 140 -3.04 28.95 -26.86
N SER A 141 -3.71 28.05 -27.56
CA SER A 141 -5.06 27.61 -27.25
C SER A 141 -5.08 26.70 -26.02
N ASP A 142 -6.27 26.48 -25.44
CA ASP A 142 -6.44 25.54 -24.32
C ASP A 142 -5.95 24.13 -24.65
N VAL A 143 -6.05 23.72 -25.92
CA VAL A 143 -5.53 22.44 -26.40
C VAL A 143 -4.00 22.44 -26.35
N GLU A 144 -3.35 23.49 -26.83
CA GLU A 144 -1.88 23.58 -26.82
C GLU A 144 -1.32 23.70 -25.39
N CYS A 145 -2.01 24.38 -24.48
CA CYS A 145 -1.66 24.40 -23.06
C CYS A 145 -1.75 22.99 -22.45
N ARG A 146 -2.81 22.23 -22.75
CA ARG A 146 -2.95 20.85 -22.29
C ARG A 146 -1.87 19.94 -22.87
N MET A 147 -1.59 20.06 -24.17
CA MET A 147 -0.54 19.31 -24.82
C MET A 147 0.85 19.65 -24.25
N LEU A 148 1.08 20.90 -23.84
CA LEU A 148 2.31 21.27 -23.13
C LEU A 148 2.44 20.49 -21.82
N VAL A 149 1.40 20.51 -20.97
CA VAL A 149 1.41 19.78 -19.69
C VAL A 149 1.60 18.27 -19.90
N GLU A 150 0.86 17.66 -20.83
CA GLU A 150 0.95 16.22 -21.13
C GLU A 150 2.35 15.82 -21.60
N ASN A 151 2.95 16.58 -22.52
CA ASN A 151 4.30 16.28 -23.03
C ASN A 151 5.40 16.53 -21.99
N VAL A 152 5.26 17.55 -21.14
CA VAL A 152 6.18 17.80 -20.02
C VAL A 152 6.12 16.63 -19.03
N LYS A 153 4.93 16.13 -18.70
CA LYS A 153 4.75 14.95 -17.83
C LYS A 153 5.35 13.69 -18.44
N GLN A 154 5.11 13.46 -19.74
CA GLN A 154 5.67 12.33 -20.47
C GLN A 154 7.20 12.35 -20.41
N LEU A 155 7.81 13.50 -20.71
CA LEU A 155 9.25 13.67 -20.63
C LEU A 155 9.78 13.50 -19.19
N ALA A 156 9.06 14.01 -18.19
CA ALA A 156 9.45 13.84 -16.78
C ALA A 156 9.49 12.36 -16.38
N SER A 157 8.50 11.57 -16.82
CA SER A 157 8.44 10.12 -16.62
C SER A 157 9.61 9.40 -17.29
N TRP A 158 9.92 9.75 -18.54
CA TRP A 158 11.06 9.21 -19.28
C TRP A 158 12.40 9.52 -18.59
N GLN A 159 12.62 10.78 -18.19
CA GLN A 159 13.81 11.19 -17.45
C GLN A 159 13.92 10.48 -16.10
N LYS A 160 12.80 10.22 -15.42
CA LYS A 160 12.76 9.46 -14.16
C LYS A 160 13.22 8.01 -14.37
N GLY A 161 12.75 7.38 -15.44
CA GLY A 161 13.18 6.03 -15.85
C GLY A 161 14.67 5.95 -16.19
N LEU A 162 15.24 7.04 -16.72
CA LEU A 162 16.68 7.21 -16.98
C LEU A 162 17.49 7.69 -15.75
N ASN A 163 16.86 7.70 -14.57
CA ASN A 163 17.46 8.16 -13.31
C ASN A 163 17.99 9.62 -13.34
N GLN A 164 17.44 10.46 -14.22
CA GLN A 164 17.77 11.89 -14.36
C GLN A 164 16.87 12.75 -13.45
N LEU A 165 16.94 12.50 -12.13
CA LEU A 165 15.93 12.98 -11.18
C LEU A 165 15.85 14.52 -11.06
N ASP A 166 16.96 15.23 -11.23
CA ASP A 166 16.95 16.71 -11.21
C ASP A 166 16.18 17.29 -12.41
N LYS A 167 16.28 16.66 -13.58
CA LYS A 167 15.47 17.04 -14.76
C LYS A 167 14.00 16.73 -14.53
N THR A 168 13.69 15.56 -13.97
CA THR A 168 12.32 15.19 -13.60
C THR A 168 11.68 16.22 -12.67
N LEU A 169 12.40 16.67 -11.62
CA LEU A 169 11.91 17.70 -10.71
C LEU A 169 11.61 19.02 -11.41
N ALA A 170 12.49 19.48 -12.30
CA ALA A 170 12.30 20.72 -13.06
C ALA A 170 11.08 20.62 -14.00
N LEU A 171 10.88 19.48 -14.66
CA LEU A 171 9.74 19.25 -15.55
C LEU A 171 8.41 19.19 -14.76
N TYR A 172 8.37 18.54 -13.60
CA TYR A 172 7.17 18.58 -12.76
C TYR A 172 6.83 20.00 -12.29
N GLN A 173 7.84 20.80 -11.92
CA GLN A 173 7.62 22.21 -11.58
C GLN A 173 7.08 23.00 -12.77
N GLU A 174 7.64 22.80 -13.97
CA GLU A 174 7.15 23.44 -15.20
C GLU A 174 5.69 23.07 -15.49
N ALA A 175 5.31 21.80 -15.39
CA ALA A 175 3.92 21.37 -15.60
C ALA A 175 2.96 22.09 -14.64
N LEU A 176 3.36 22.28 -13.38
CA LEU A 176 2.57 22.97 -12.36
C LEU A 176 2.54 24.50 -12.54
N GLU A 177 3.53 25.10 -13.21
CA GLU A 177 3.48 26.50 -13.62
C GLU A 177 2.43 26.74 -14.72
N VAL A 178 2.24 25.77 -15.60
CA VAL A 178 1.24 25.81 -16.69
C VAL A 178 -0.15 25.47 -16.16
N ASP A 179 -0.28 24.38 -15.42
CA ASP A 179 -1.52 23.95 -14.77
C ASP A 179 -1.31 23.65 -13.28
N PRO A 180 -1.62 24.61 -12.37
CA PRO A 180 -1.49 24.41 -10.93
C PRO A 180 -2.42 23.35 -10.33
N TYR A 181 -3.49 22.93 -11.04
CA TYR A 181 -4.48 21.95 -10.56
C TYR A 181 -4.22 20.52 -11.07
N GLU A 182 -3.06 20.28 -11.69
CA GLU A 182 -2.65 18.96 -12.12
C GLU A 182 -2.22 18.08 -10.92
N HIS A 183 -3.20 17.50 -10.23
CA HIS A 183 -3.00 16.76 -8.97
C HIS A 183 -2.08 15.54 -9.10
N GLY A 184 -2.10 14.85 -10.25
CA GLY A 184 -1.21 13.72 -10.51
C GLY A 184 0.27 14.13 -10.43
N THR A 185 0.61 15.29 -11.02
CA THR A 185 1.97 15.84 -10.96
C THR A 185 2.37 16.24 -9.54
N HIS A 186 1.45 16.83 -8.75
CA HIS A 186 1.71 17.09 -7.33
C HIS A 186 2.03 15.81 -6.55
N CYS A 187 1.29 14.73 -6.81
CA CYS A 187 1.53 13.42 -6.19
C CYS A 187 2.91 12.87 -6.54
N ASP A 188 3.27 12.86 -7.82
CA ASP A 188 4.57 12.38 -8.30
C ASP A 188 5.74 13.20 -7.74
N LEU A 189 5.60 14.53 -7.71
CA LEU A 189 6.59 15.44 -7.15
C LEU A 189 6.81 15.17 -5.66
N LEU A 190 5.74 15.03 -4.88
CA LEU A 190 5.83 14.74 -3.46
C LEU A 190 6.50 13.42 -3.16
N GLN A 191 6.13 12.36 -3.89
CA GLN A 191 6.75 11.05 -3.74
C GLN A 191 8.25 11.10 -4.07
N LEU A 192 8.63 11.81 -5.14
CA LEU A 192 10.04 11.93 -5.53
C LEU A 192 10.86 12.71 -4.49
N LEU A 193 10.36 13.85 -4.02
CA LEU A 193 11.01 14.64 -2.97
C LEU A 193 11.16 13.86 -1.66
N TYR A 194 10.10 13.13 -1.27
CA TYR A 194 10.13 12.28 -0.09
C TYR A 194 11.15 11.15 -0.22
N LYS A 195 11.19 10.44 -1.37
CA LYS A 195 12.21 9.39 -1.63
C LYS A 195 13.64 9.92 -1.61
N GLN A 196 13.86 11.18 -2.00
CA GLN A 196 15.16 11.85 -1.91
C GLN A 196 15.45 12.46 -0.52
N ASN A 197 14.55 12.26 0.46
CA ASN A 197 14.62 12.86 1.79
C ASN A 197 14.67 14.41 1.77
N LYS A 198 14.13 15.05 0.73
CA LYS A 198 14.02 16.51 0.56
C LYS A 198 12.72 17.03 1.19
N LEU A 199 12.59 16.86 2.51
CA LEU A 199 11.33 17.14 3.23
C LEU A 199 10.92 18.62 3.21
N GLU A 200 11.88 19.54 3.28
CA GLU A 200 11.60 20.99 3.21
C GLU A 200 11.04 21.41 1.86
N ASP A 201 11.62 20.89 0.78
CA ASP A 201 11.14 21.17 -0.58
C ASP A 201 9.73 20.60 -0.80
N ALA A 202 9.43 19.41 -0.22
CA ALA A 202 8.11 18.81 -0.27
C ALA A 202 7.05 19.63 0.49
N ARG A 203 7.39 20.23 1.63
CA ARG A 203 6.49 21.18 2.30
C ARG A 203 6.28 22.43 1.47
N LYS A 204 7.36 22.98 0.91
CA LYS A 204 7.30 24.18 0.08
C LYS A 204 6.44 23.98 -1.16
N SER A 205 6.49 22.80 -1.80
CA SER A 205 5.63 22.51 -2.95
C SER A 205 4.14 22.51 -2.60
N LEU A 206 3.78 22.13 -1.36
CA LEU A 206 2.39 22.13 -0.87
C LEU A 206 1.91 23.49 -0.35
N LEU A 207 2.81 24.29 0.21
CA LEU A 207 2.51 25.65 0.68
C LEU A 207 2.27 26.64 -0.47
N GLY A 208 2.72 26.29 -1.69
CA GLY A 208 2.80 27.23 -2.80
C GLY A 208 4.03 28.16 -2.67
N SER A 209 4.35 28.87 -3.76
CA SER A 209 5.43 29.87 -3.70
C SER A 209 4.97 31.06 -2.84
N PRO A 210 5.76 31.54 -1.86
CA PRO A 210 5.46 32.77 -1.16
C PRO A 210 5.59 33.94 -2.14
N GLY A 211 4.50 34.28 -2.83
CA GLY A 211 4.44 35.41 -3.73
C GLY A 211 4.64 36.70 -2.95
N GLN A 212 5.62 37.50 -3.38
CA GLN A 212 5.73 38.92 -3.05
C GLN A 212 4.51 39.67 -3.60
N ASP A 213 3.35 39.59 -2.95
CA ASP A 213 2.35 40.66 -3.01
C ASP A 213 1.28 40.50 -1.93
N VAL A 214 1.47 41.21 -0.82
CA VAL A 214 0.56 41.23 0.35
C VAL A 214 -0.72 42.04 0.05
N THR A 215 -0.95 42.46 -1.19
CA THR A 215 -2.00 43.43 -1.52
C THR A 215 -3.25 42.84 -2.17
N THR A 216 -3.25 41.57 -2.61
CA THR A 216 -4.39 40.99 -3.34
C THR A 216 -4.66 39.50 -3.05
N GLY A 217 -5.04 39.13 -1.81
CA GLY A 217 -5.75 37.86 -1.57
C GLY A 217 -5.08 36.53 -1.99
N VAL A 218 -3.79 36.52 -2.37
CA VAL A 218 -3.11 35.35 -2.98
C VAL A 218 -3.00 34.14 -2.04
N ARG A 219 -3.01 34.34 -0.72
CA ARG A 219 -3.03 33.24 0.27
C ARG A 219 -4.23 32.29 0.09
N ASP A 220 -5.32 32.78 -0.46
CA ASP A 220 -6.54 32.01 -0.71
C ASP A 220 -6.35 31.01 -1.88
N ARG A 221 -5.48 31.36 -2.85
CA ARG A 221 -5.24 30.54 -4.04
C ARG A 221 -4.39 29.29 -3.74
N ASP A 222 -3.30 29.44 -3.01
CA ASP A 222 -2.41 28.30 -2.69
C ASP A 222 -3.10 27.32 -1.74
N THR A 223 -3.84 27.85 -0.76
CA THR A 223 -4.73 27.05 0.09
C THR A 223 -5.80 26.34 -0.74
N SER A 224 -6.38 27.00 -1.75
CA SER A 224 -7.37 26.38 -2.66
C SER A 224 -6.80 25.22 -3.49
N ILE A 225 -5.53 25.30 -3.95
CA ILE A 225 -4.90 24.20 -4.69
C ILE A 225 -4.65 23.02 -3.75
N PHE A 226 -4.13 23.27 -2.54
CA PHE A 226 -3.89 22.19 -1.59
C PHE A 226 -5.20 21.54 -1.10
N VAL A 227 -6.26 22.34 -0.89
CA VAL A 227 -7.61 21.83 -0.60
C VAL A 227 -8.11 20.91 -1.73
N SER A 228 -7.95 21.35 -2.98
CA SER A 228 -8.31 20.55 -4.17
C SER A 228 -7.51 19.25 -4.26
N LEU A 229 -6.21 19.29 -3.94
CA LEU A 229 -5.37 18.09 -3.88
C LEU A 229 -5.84 17.12 -2.80
N LEU A 230 -6.18 17.61 -1.59
CA LEU A 230 -6.70 16.77 -0.51
C LEU A 230 -8.03 16.11 -0.90
N GLN A 231 -8.91 16.82 -1.62
CA GLN A 231 -10.15 16.26 -2.15
C GLN A 231 -9.87 15.15 -3.18
N TYR A 232 -8.99 15.41 -4.15
CA TYR A 232 -8.55 14.43 -5.14
C TYR A 232 -7.99 13.16 -4.47
N LEU A 233 -7.14 13.34 -3.46
CA LEU A 233 -6.54 12.23 -2.71
C LEU A 233 -7.60 11.43 -1.93
N ALA A 234 -8.64 12.09 -1.42
CA ALA A 234 -9.74 11.42 -0.73
C ALA A 234 -10.66 10.63 -1.67
N GLU A 235 -10.74 11.01 -2.95
CA GLU A 235 -11.52 10.28 -3.96
C GLU A 235 -10.78 9.07 -4.54
N THR A 236 -9.45 9.04 -4.40
CA THR A 236 -8.56 8.05 -5.04
C THR A 236 -7.90 7.08 -4.06
N GLU A 237 -8.30 7.07 -2.78
CA GLU A 237 -7.65 6.30 -1.70
C GLU A 237 -7.87 4.77 -1.76
N ASP A 238 -8.26 4.21 -2.91
CA ASP A 238 -8.41 2.77 -3.12
C ASP A 238 -7.11 2.15 -3.65
N ASP A 239 -6.08 2.02 -2.81
CA ASP A 239 -4.98 1.10 -3.10
C ASP A 239 -4.21 0.63 -1.85
N GLU A 240 -4.14 -0.69 -1.64
CA GLU A 240 -3.30 -1.33 -0.61
C GLU A 240 -2.01 -1.84 -1.24
N GLY A 241 -0.92 -1.09 -1.08
CA GLY A 241 0.39 -1.56 -1.54
C GLY A 241 1.59 -0.64 -1.29
N HIS A 242 1.41 0.66 -1.12
CA HIS A 242 2.50 1.62 -0.93
C HIS A 242 2.17 2.74 0.06
N LEU A 243 3.18 3.52 0.46
CA LEU A 243 2.99 4.75 1.24
C LEU A 243 2.22 5.78 0.37
N GLY A 244 0.89 5.87 0.53
CA GLY A 244 0.07 6.85 -0.19
C GLY A 244 0.48 8.30 0.12
N VAL A 245 0.20 9.22 -0.81
CA VAL A 245 0.57 10.65 -0.70
C VAL A 245 0.02 11.30 0.58
N MET A 246 -1.18 10.90 1.03
CA MET A 246 -1.71 11.34 2.32
C MET A 246 -0.78 11.00 3.48
N ASN A 247 -0.15 9.82 3.51
CA ASN A 247 0.81 9.46 4.56
C ASN A 247 2.06 10.36 4.52
N ILE A 248 2.54 10.72 3.33
CA ILE A 248 3.65 11.67 3.17
C ILE A 248 3.25 13.03 3.78
N ILE A 249 2.04 13.53 3.49
CA ILE A 249 1.54 14.79 4.07
C ILE A 249 1.50 14.70 5.62
N VAL A 250 1.02 13.60 6.19
CA VAL A 250 1.03 13.41 7.65
C VAL A 250 2.45 13.43 8.22
N ILE A 251 3.42 12.79 7.55
CA ILE A 251 4.82 12.80 8.00
C ILE A 251 5.38 14.22 7.97
N LEU A 252 5.17 14.95 6.87
CA LEU A 252 5.62 16.33 6.72
C LEU A 252 5.02 17.25 7.78
N ALA A 253 3.71 17.09 8.07
CA ALA A 253 2.98 17.82 9.10
C ALA A 253 3.46 17.47 10.52
N GLY A 254 3.79 16.20 10.79
CA GLY A 254 4.31 15.77 12.08
C GLY A 254 5.69 16.35 12.43
N ALA A 255 6.46 16.78 11.42
CA ALA A 255 7.80 17.31 11.58
C ALA A 255 7.89 18.85 11.57
N ASP A 256 6.81 19.56 11.22
CA ASP A 256 6.77 21.03 11.24
C ASP A 256 5.40 21.56 11.71
N GLN A 257 5.41 22.33 12.81
CA GLN A 257 4.19 22.82 13.45
C GLN A 257 3.43 23.86 12.59
N THR A 258 4.14 24.65 11.77
CA THR A 258 3.51 25.65 10.90
C THR A 258 2.76 24.98 9.76
N PHE A 259 3.40 24.00 9.13
CA PHE A 259 2.82 23.17 8.09
C PHE A 259 1.70 22.28 8.63
N SER A 260 1.82 21.77 9.87
CA SER A 260 0.74 21.09 10.58
C SER A 260 -0.52 21.96 10.66
N GLN A 261 -0.39 23.20 11.11
CA GLN A 261 -1.50 24.13 11.22
C GLN A 261 -2.11 24.46 9.85
N PHE A 262 -1.27 24.74 8.84
CA PHE A 262 -1.72 24.97 7.47
C PHE A 262 -2.51 23.76 6.90
N THR A 263 -2.02 22.55 7.16
CA THR A 263 -2.68 21.32 6.70
C THR A 263 -4.03 21.10 7.39
N LEU A 264 -4.15 21.42 8.68
CA LEU A 264 -5.42 21.33 9.40
C LEU A 264 -6.46 22.33 8.86
N GLU A 265 -6.02 23.55 8.52
CA GLU A 265 -6.88 24.56 7.89
C GLU A 265 -7.36 24.09 6.50
N ALA A 266 -6.47 23.55 5.67
CA ALA A 266 -6.81 23.00 4.37
C ALA A 266 -7.77 21.79 4.49
N LEU A 267 -7.51 20.86 5.42
CA LEU A 267 -8.42 19.73 5.67
C LEU A 267 -9.81 20.20 6.11
N GLN A 268 -9.88 21.21 6.98
CA GLN A 268 -11.17 21.76 7.42
C GLN A 268 -11.97 22.35 6.25
N SER A 269 -11.32 23.09 5.36
CA SER A 269 -11.96 23.59 4.13
C SER A 269 -12.41 22.45 3.22
N ALA A 270 -11.56 21.44 3.01
CA ALA A 270 -11.90 20.28 2.19
C ALA A 270 -13.10 19.50 2.74
N ILE A 271 -13.19 19.35 4.08
CA ILE A 271 -14.33 18.70 4.76
C ILE A 271 -15.63 19.51 4.55
N VAL A 272 -15.57 20.83 4.64
CA VAL A 272 -16.74 21.70 4.40
C VAL A 272 -17.25 21.55 2.97
N ASP A 273 -16.34 21.50 1.99
CA ASP A 273 -16.70 21.30 0.59
C ASP A 273 -17.24 19.89 0.33
N ALA A 274 -16.64 18.85 0.92
CA ALA A 274 -17.15 17.48 0.82
C ALA A 274 -18.58 17.38 1.34
N ARG A 275 -18.88 18.00 2.49
CA ARG A 275 -20.23 18.11 3.06
C ARG A 275 -21.20 18.82 2.13
N LYS A 276 -20.79 19.96 1.56
CA LYS A 276 -21.60 20.75 0.64
C LYS A 276 -21.95 19.97 -0.64
N ASN A 277 -21.02 19.14 -1.11
CA ASN A 277 -21.17 18.33 -2.31
C ASN A 277 -21.80 16.95 -2.04
N ASN A 278 -22.15 16.63 -0.79
CA ASN A 278 -22.60 15.30 -0.36
C ASN A 278 -21.59 14.17 -0.68
N ASN A 279 -20.28 14.49 -0.71
CA ASN A 279 -19.22 13.50 -0.86
C ASN A 279 -18.90 12.87 0.51
N THR A 280 -19.76 11.97 0.98
CA THR A 280 -19.63 11.32 2.30
C THR A 280 -18.37 10.44 2.42
N VAL A 281 -17.94 9.80 1.32
CA VAL A 281 -16.70 8.99 1.32
C VAL A 281 -15.49 9.88 1.53
N GLY A 282 -15.37 10.95 0.73
CA GLY A 282 -14.30 11.93 0.89
C GLY A 282 -14.32 12.62 2.26
N GLU A 283 -15.50 12.96 2.78
CA GLU A 283 -15.64 13.50 4.15
C GLU A 283 -15.02 12.55 5.20
N GLY A 284 -15.35 11.26 5.14
CA GLY A 284 -14.85 10.27 6.09
C GLY A 284 -13.33 10.15 6.07
N ILE A 285 -12.74 10.12 4.87
CA ILE A 285 -11.28 10.05 4.67
C ILE A 285 -10.60 11.31 5.22
N LEU A 286 -11.10 12.49 4.88
CA LEU A 286 -10.53 13.75 5.34
C LEU A 286 -10.62 13.89 6.88
N LEU A 287 -11.73 13.47 7.50
CA LEU A 287 -11.88 13.43 8.96
C LEU A 287 -10.89 12.47 9.62
N LEU A 288 -10.65 11.30 9.02
CA LEU A 288 -9.66 10.35 9.51
C LEU A 288 -8.27 11.00 9.58
N TYR A 289 -7.80 11.58 8.48
CA TYR A 289 -6.49 12.23 8.41
C TYR A 289 -6.38 13.49 9.26
N GLN A 290 -7.46 14.27 9.39
CA GLN A 290 -7.50 15.40 10.33
C GLN A 290 -7.21 14.93 11.76
N GLY A 291 -7.85 13.84 12.20
CA GLY A 291 -7.59 13.27 13.52
C GLY A 291 -6.16 12.76 13.67
N ILE A 292 -5.60 12.09 12.65
CA ILE A 292 -4.20 11.63 12.68
C ILE A 292 -3.24 12.82 12.86
N ILE A 293 -3.41 13.91 12.10
CA ILE A 293 -2.53 15.08 12.17
C ILE A 293 -2.67 15.81 13.52
N LEU A 294 -3.89 15.88 14.08
CA LEU A 294 -4.13 16.48 15.39
C LEU A 294 -3.45 15.68 16.53
N ALA A 295 -3.50 14.35 16.47
CA ALA A 295 -2.97 13.49 17.51
C ALA A 295 -1.44 13.32 17.44
N ARG A 296 -0.88 13.31 16.22
CA ARG A 296 0.53 12.95 16.02
C ARG A 296 1.50 13.95 16.63
N GLY A 297 2.43 13.45 17.44
CA GLY A 297 3.49 14.24 18.07
C GLY A 297 3.01 15.30 19.07
N SER A 298 1.69 15.35 19.34
CA SER A 298 1.09 16.32 20.24
C SER A 298 1.01 15.77 21.66
N ALA A 299 1.53 16.51 22.62
CA ALA A 299 1.23 16.32 24.04
C ALA A 299 0.06 17.20 24.52
N ASP A 300 -0.52 18.02 23.65
CA ASP A 300 -1.65 18.89 23.97
C ASP A 300 -2.95 18.08 23.98
N ASN A 301 -3.50 17.88 25.18
CA ASN A 301 -4.76 17.19 25.42
C ASN A 301 -5.93 17.78 24.61
N ASN A 302 -5.94 19.10 24.34
CA ASN A 302 -7.00 19.71 23.53
C ASN A 302 -6.92 19.23 22.07
N ARG A 303 -5.72 19.21 21.48
CA ARG A 303 -5.53 18.66 20.12
C ARG A 303 -5.91 17.18 20.05
N ILE A 304 -5.53 16.38 21.05
CA ILE A 304 -5.89 14.96 21.08
C ILE A 304 -7.41 14.78 21.25
N GLN A 305 -8.08 15.60 22.05
CA GLN A 305 -9.53 15.58 22.18
C GLN A 305 -10.23 15.97 20.87
N GLN A 306 -9.69 16.95 20.14
CA GLN A 306 -10.18 17.30 18.80
C GLN A 306 -9.99 16.14 17.81
N ALA A 307 -8.84 15.44 17.86
CA ALA A 307 -8.60 14.25 17.04
C ALA A 307 -9.66 13.17 17.29
N ALA A 308 -9.97 12.89 18.56
CA ALA A 308 -11.00 11.93 18.93
C ALA A 308 -12.40 12.32 18.41
N ARG A 309 -12.72 13.63 18.35
CA ARG A 309 -13.97 14.12 17.75
C ARG A 309 -13.99 13.91 16.24
N SER A 310 -12.89 14.18 15.54
CA SER A 310 -12.80 13.92 14.08
C SER A 310 -13.04 12.44 13.77
N TRP A 311 -12.49 11.52 14.57
CA TRP A 311 -12.72 10.08 14.42
C TRP A 311 -14.16 9.66 14.79
N GLU A 312 -14.76 10.27 15.83
CA GLU A 312 -16.17 10.04 16.18
C GLU A 312 -17.12 10.50 15.06
N ASP A 313 -16.85 11.68 14.47
CA ASP A 313 -17.58 12.19 13.31
C ASP A 313 -17.44 11.24 12.11
N CYS A 314 -16.21 10.79 11.80
CA CYS A 314 -15.93 9.82 10.73
C CYS A 314 -16.75 8.53 10.90
N MET A 315 -16.78 7.97 12.10
CA MET A 315 -17.57 6.77 12.41
C MET A 315 -19.09 6.99 12.34
N SER A 316 -19.56 8.22 12.55
CA SER A 316 -20.98 8.54 12.52
C SER A 316 -21.55 8.63 11.10
N LEU A 317 -20.69 8.71 10.08
CA LEU A 317 -21.10 8.79 8.68
C LEU A 317 -21.81 7.51 8.26
N TYR A 318 -22.99 7.66 7.65
CA TYR A 318 -23.81 6.55 7.19
C TYR A 318 -23.83 6.49 5.67
N LEU A 319 -23.54 5.31 5.11
CA LEU A 319 -23.74 5.01 3.69
C LEU A 319 -24.74 3.86 3.51
N THR A 320 -25.48 3.92 2.39
CA THR A 320 -26.38 2.85 1.95
C THR A 320 -25.63 1.58 1.55
N PHE A 321 -24.38 1.73 1.06
CA PHE A 321 -23.46 0.62 0.77
C PHE A 321 -22.28 0.67 1.74
N GLN A 322 -22.23 -0.30 2.66
CA GLN A 322 -21.32 -0.31 3.81
C GLN A 322 -19.83 -0.45 3.44
N TYR A 323 -19.51 -0.95 2.24
CA TYR A 323 -18.13 -1.31 1.89
C TYR A 323 -17.21 -0.10 1.62
N HIS A 324 -17.72 1.02 1.08
CA HIS A 324 -16.86 2.16 0.68
C HIS A 324 -16.21 2.92 1.84
N LEU A 325 -16.80 2.87 3.04
CA LEU A 325 -16.25 3.53 4.23
C LEU A 325 -15.75 2.56 5.29
N MET A 326 -15.97 1.25 5.11
CA MET A 326 -15.67 0.24 6.15
C MET A 326 -14.24 0.38 6.67
N ARG A 327 -13.24 0.35 5.79
CA ARG A 327 -11.83 0.46 6.19
C ARG A 327 -11.51 1.79 6.88
N THR A 328 -12.05 2.90 6.39
CA THR A 328 -11.85 4.24 6.98
C THR A 328 -12.44 4.32 8.39
N GLN A 329 -13.65 3.76 8.57
CA GLN A 329 -14.33 3.69 9.86
C GLN A 329 -13.62 2.74 10.83
N ASP A 330 -13.06 1.64 10.34
CA ASP A 330 -12.25 0.71 11.14
C ASP A 330 -11.01 1.40 11.69
N TYR A 331 -10.28 2.16 10.87
CA TYR A 331 -9.14 2.94 11.34
C TYR A 331 -9.56 4.01 12.36
N ALA A 332 -10.64 4.75 12.09
CA ALA A 332 -11.18 5.73 13.04
C ALA A 332 -11.56 5.07 14.38
N ALA A 333 -12.22 3.92 14.34
CA ALA A 333 -12.58 3.13 15.52
C ALA A 333 -11.34 2.68 16.29
N ARG A 334 -10.30 2.19 15.60
CA ARG A 334 -9.04 1.78 16.20
C ARG A 334 -8.33 2.94 16.91
N TYR A 335 -8.29 4.12 16.32
CA TYR A 335 -7.66 5.29 16.94
C TYR A 335 -8.48 5.85 18.11
N MET A 336 -9.80 5.94 17.96
CA MET A 336 -10.68 6.40 19.04
C MET A 336 -10.65 5.45 20.24
N THR A 337 -10.65 4.13 20.01
CA THR A 337 -10.59 3.13 21.07
C THR A 337 -9.22 3.15 21.77
N GLN A 338 -8.13 3.30 21.01
CA GLN A 338 -6.81 3.53 21.59
C GLN A 338 -6.78 4.80 22.46
N TYR A 339 -7.39 5.91 22.01
CA TYR A 339 -7.48 7.15 22.78
C TYR A 339 -8.20 6.93 24.12
N TYR A 340 -9.43 6.39 24.10
CA TYR A 340 -10.19 6.18 25.33
C TYR A 340 -9.53 5.17 26.27
N PHE A 341 -8.89 4.14 25.72
CA PHE A 341 -8.06 3.21 26.49
C PHE A 341 -6.92 3.95 27.19
N ASN A 342 -6.14 4.74 26.46
CA ASN A 342 -5.01 5.48 27.02
C ASN A 342 -5.44 6.45 28.13
N GLN A 343 -6.59 7.12 27.96
CA GLN A 343 -7.13 7.98 29.02
C GLN A 343 -7.52 7.17 30.27
N SER A 344 -8.16 6.02 30.09
CA SER A 344 -8.55 5.15 31.22
C SER A 344 -7.35 4.64 32.03
N ILE A 345 -6.26 4.22 31.37
CA ILE A 345 -5.07 3.68 32.05
C ILE A 345 -4.19 4.78 32.68
N ASN A 346 -4.13 5.96 32.08
CA ASN A 346 -3.33 7.08 32.60
C ASN A 346 -3.96 7.69 33.86
N GLN A 347 -5.29 7.81 33.89
CA GLN A 347 -6.01 8.31 35.07
C GLN A 347 -5.98 7.31 36.22
N SER A 348 -6.01 5.99 35.95
CA SER A 348 -5.82 4.95 36.97
C SER A 348 -4.49 5.08 37.73
N ARG A 349 -3.45 5.68 37.12
CA ARG A 349 -2.17 6.00 37.78
C ARG A 349 -2.18 7.31 38.59
N GLN A 350 -3.14 8.22 38.36
CA GLN A 350 -3.25 9.51 39.06
C GLN A 350 -4.37 9.55 40.12
N VAL A 351 -5.41 8.73 39.99
CA VAL A 351 -6.59 8.66 40.89
C VAL A 351 -6.23 8.16 42.30
N SER A 352 -5.00 7.69 42.55
CA SER A 352 -4.49 7.47 43.90
C SER A 352 -4.31 8.75 44.74
N LEU A 353 -4.64 9.96 44.24
CA LEU A 353 -4.45 11.21 45.00
C LEU A 353 -5.65 12.16 45.10
N GLN A 354 -6.60 12.26 44.14
CA GLN A 354 -7.75 13.17 44.27
C GLN A 354 -8.96 12.63 43.46
N GLY A 355 -10.13 12.50 44.10
CA GLY A 355 -11.31 11.78 43.59
C GLY A 355 -11.85 12.27 42.23
N GLY A 356 -11.58 11.49 41.18
CA GLY A 356 -12.01 11.71 39.80
C GLY A 356 -12.67 10.48 39.16
N ASP A 357 -13.62 9.84 39.87
CA ASP A 357 -14.31 8.62 39.39
C ASP A 357 -15.19 8.87 38.13
N ASP A 358 -15.71 10.07 37.93
CA ASP A 358 -16.72 10.34 36.88
C ASP A 358 -16.18 10.36 35.44
N GLU A 359 -14.92 10.77 35.20
CA GLU A 359 -14.35 10.84 33.83
C GLU A 359 -13.78 9.49 33.37
N HIS A 360 -13.18 8.73 34.29
CA HIS A 360 -12.72 7.36 34.02
C HIS A 360 -13.89 6.46 33.60
N GLU A 361 -15.02 6.55 34.30
CA GLU A 361 -16.24 5.80 33.98
C GLU A 361 -16.81 6.21 32.60
N GLN A 362 -16.65 7.47 32.20
CA GLN A 362 -17.07 7.94 30.88
C GLN A 362 -16.22 7.36 29.75
N HIS A 363 -14.89 7.31 29.88
CA HIS A 363 -14.01 6.73 28.87
C HIS A 363 -14.20 5.21 28.74
N PHE A 364 -14.33 4.51 29.86
CA PHE A 364 -14.67 3.09 29.88
C PHE A 364 -16.04 2.84 29.22
N SER A 365 -17.05 3.66 29.53
CA SER A 365 -18.38 3.57 28.92
C SER A 365 -18.35 3.81 27.41
N LYS A 366 -17.48 4.72 26.93
CA LYS A 366 -17.26 4.94 25.49
C LYS A 366 -16.66 3.70 24.82
N LEU A 367 -15.62 3.08 25.40
CA LEU A 367 -15.07 1.81 24.90
C LEU A 367 -16.12 0.71 24.82
N LEU A 368 -16.91 0.54 25.89
CA LEU A 368 -17.97 -0.45 25.95
C LEU A 368 -19.05 -0.21 24.87
N ARG A 369 -19.39 1.06 24.61
CA ARG A 369 -20.33 1.41 23.55
C ARG A 369 -19.81 1.03 22.17
N ILE A 370 -18.54 1.30 21.88
CA ILE A 370 -17.92 0.99 20.58
C ILE A 370 -17.85 -0.53 20.39
N SER A 371 -17.40 -1.29 21.40
CA SER A 371 -17.38 -2.77 21.37
C SER A 371 -18.77 -3.35 21.03
N ARG A 372 -19.83 -2.86 21.70
CA ARG A 372 -21.22 -3.27 21.41
C ARG A 372 -21.68 -2.93 19.99
N GLN A 373 -21.25 -1.80 19.44
CA GLN A 373 -21.57 -1.44 18.05
C GLN A 373 -20.81 -2.34 17.07
N SER A 374 -19.55 -2.64 17.36
CA SER A 374 -18.69 -3.47 16.51
C SER A 374 -19.09 -4.94 16.47
N ALA A 375 -19.80 -5.45 17.48
CA ALA A 375 -20.31 -6.82 17.48
C ALA A 375 -21.22 -7.14 16.28
N ASN A 376 -21.84 -6.12 15.67
CA ASN A 376 -22.68 -6.29 14.48
C ASN A 376 -21.92 -6.11 13.17
N TRP A 377 -20.63 -5.79 13.21
CA TRP A 377 -19.82 -5.60 12.02
C TRP A 377 -19.28 -6.97 11.58
N SER A 378 -19.74 -7.46 10.44
CA SER A 378 -19.46 -8.83 9.99
C SER A 378 -17.99 -9.10 9.63
N HIS A 379 -17.19 -8.07 9.32
CA HIS A 379 -15.79 -8.20 8.87
C HIS A 379 -14.88 -7.03 9.30
N SER A 380 -15.11 -6.46 10.49
CA SER A 380 -14.47 -5.21 10.93
C SER A 380 -13.67 -5.36 12.23
N PHE A 381 -12.80 -4.39 12.49
CA PHE A 381 -12.07 -4.20 13.74
C PHE A 381 -12.99 -4.29 14.99
N LYS A 382 -12.69 -5.22 15.89
CA LYS A 382 -13.28 -5.30 17.23
C LYS A 382 -12.31 -4.74 18.27
N PRO A 383 -12.67 -3.70 19.06
CA PRO A 383 -11.79 -3.12 20.07
C PRO A 383 -11.73 -3.92 21.38
N ASP A 384 -12.11 -5.19 21.34
CA ASP A 384 -12.28 -6.02 22.53
C ASP A 384 -10.95 -6.20 23.28
N SER A 385 -9.81 -6.14 22.58
CA SER A 385 -8.47 -6.17 23.20
C SER A 385 -8.23 -5.02 24.19
N TYR A 386 -8.65 -3.80 23.85
CA TYR A 386 -8.53 -2.64 24.76
C TYR A 386 -9.47 -2.77 25.96
N LEU A 387 -10.70 -3.24 25.72
CA LEU A 387 -11.69 -3.41 26.79
C LEU A 387 -11.30 -4.56 27.73
N ALA A 388 -10.79 -5.66 27.20
CA ALA A 388 -10.24 -6.77 27.96
C ALA A 388 -9.08 -6.31 28.84
N ALA A 389 -8.15 -5.52 28.29
CA ALA A 389 -7.05 -4.96 29.07
C ALA A 389 -7.52 -4.08 30.23
N CYS A 390 -8.57 -3.26 30.03
CA CYS A 390 -9.20 -2.52 31.14
C CYS A 390 -9.76 -3.47 32.21
N TYR A 391 -10.43 -4.56 31.83
CA TYR A 391 -10.96 -5.54 32.78
C TYR A 391 -9.85 -6.29 33.53
N VAL A 392 -8.76 -6.68 32.85
CA VAL A 392 -7.59 -7.31 33.47
C VAL A 392 -6.98 -6.39 34.53
N GLN A 393 -6.80 -5.10 34.23
CA GLN A 393 -6.28 -4.12 35.19
C GLN A 393 -7.20 -3.93 36.41
N GLN A 394 -8.51 -4.11 36.23
CA GLN A 394 -9.50 -4.06 37.31
C GLN A 394 -9.62 -5.39 38.08
N GLY A 395 -8.82 -6.42 37.75
CA GLY A 395 -8.89 -7.75 38.35
C GLY A 395 -10.15 -8.55 37.96
N LYS A 396 -10.85 -8.15 36.89
CA LYS A 396 -12.11 -8.75 36.43
C LYS A 396 -11.85 -9.71 35.25
N LEU A 397 -11.00 -10.72 35.46
CA LEU A 397 -10.58 -11.65 34.40
C LEU A 397 -11.74 -12.36 33.68
N ASP A 398 -12.79 -12.75 34.40
CA ASP A 398 -13.96 -13.40 33.80
C ASP A 398 -14.64 -12.52 32.75
N LYS A 399 -14.67 -11.20 32.97
CA LYS A 399 -15.23 -10.24 31.99
C LYS A 399 -14.32 -10.05 30.80
N ALA A 400 -13.01 -10.07 30.99
CA ALA A 400 -12.05 -10.01 29.89
C ALA A 400 -12.15 -11.25 29.00
N ARG A 401 -12.21 -12.45 29.60
CA ARG A 401 -12.38 -13.73 28.90
C ARG A 401 -13.72 -13.80 28.15
N ALA A 402 -14.79 -13.29 28.74
CA ALA A 402 -16.10 -13.26 28.09
C ALA A 402 -16.13 -12.50 26.75
N LEU A 403 -15.25 -11.51 26.56
CA LEU A 403 -15.16 -10.77 25.28
C LEU A 403 -14.59 -11.63 24.14
N PHE A 404 -13.76 -12.61 24.46
CA PHE A 404 -13.08 -13.47 23.48
C PHE A 404 -13.59 -14.91 23.49
N MET A 405 -14.72 -15.19 24.15
CA MET A 405 -15.19 -16.57 24.32
C MET A 405 -15.48 -17.24 22.98
N ASP A 406 -16.17 -16.54 22.06
CA ASP A 406 -16.49 -17.09 20.73
C ASP A 406 -15.21 -17.34 19.91
N ASP A 407 -14.24 -16.41 19.96
CA ASP A 407 -12.96 -16.56 19.26
C ASP A 407 -12.11 -17.69 19.87
N MET A 408 -12.17 -17.89 21.19
CA MET A 408 -11.50 -18.98 21.90
C MET A 408 -12.09 -20.34 21.52
N ILE A 409 -13.42 -20.44 21.46
CA ILE A 409 -14.12 -21.66 21.00
C ILE A 409 -13.69 -21.98 19.57
N MET A 410 -13.73 -20.99 18.66
CA MET A 410 -13.31 -21.17 17.28
C MET A 410 -11.85 -21.64 17.19
N ALA A 411 -10.93 -21.02 17.93
CA ALA A 411 -9.52 -21.41 17.93
C ALA A 411 -9.32 -22.86 18.39
N LEU A 412 -10.05 -23.29 19.43
CA LEU A 412 -9.98 -24.66 19.96
C LEU A 412 -10.67 -25.68 19.04
N GLU A 413 -11.72 -25.30 18.32
CA GLU A 413 -12.39 -26.13 17.31
C GLU A 413 -11.49 -26.39 16.11
N ILE A 414 -10.88 -25.33 15.56
CA ILE A 414 -9.87 -25.42 14.48
C ILE A 414 -8.79 -26.43 14.87
N LEU A 415 -8.18 -26.26 16.05
CA LEU A 415 -7.11 -27.15 16.54
C LEU A 415 -7.56 -28.58 16.90
N SER A 416 -8.83 -28.94 16.66
CA SER A 416 -9.39 -30.27 16.96
C SER A 416 -10.03 -30.95 15.75
N ASP A 417 -10.16 -30.25 14.61
CA ASP A 417 -10.96 -30.69 13.46
C ASP A 417 -10.27 -31.74 12.56
N GLN A 418 -9.05 -32.13 12.91
CA GLN A 418 -8.18 -33.06 12.17
C GLN A 418 -7.64 -32.51 10.83
N ASP A 419 -7.70 -31.19 10.61
CA ASP A 419 -7.13 -30.51 9.44
C ASP A 419 -5.89 -29.68 9.83
N PRO A 420 -4.67 -30.27 9.78
CA PRO A 420 -3.46 -29.58 10.21
C PRO A 420 -3.10 -28.37 9.35
N ASP A 421 -3.67 -28.22 8.15
CA ASP A 421 -3.39 -27.10 7.25
C ASP A 421 -3.95 -25.79 7.79
N ASN A 422 -4.98 -25.84 8.65
CA ASN A 422 -5.62 -24.67 9.23
C ASN A 422 -5.19 -24.38 10.68
N ASP A 423 -4.40 -25.26 11.31
CA ASP A 423 -3.99 -25.18 12.72
C ASP A 423 -3.31 -23.84 13.06
N TYR A 424 -2.59 -23.25 12.10
CA TYR A 424 -1.93 -21.96 12.30
C TYR A 424 -2.91 -20.83 12.59
N TYR A 425 -4.14 -20.86 12.05
CA TYR A 425 -5.19 -19.91 12.40
C TYR A 425 -5.57 -20.09 13.87
N GLY A 426 -5.73 -21.32 14.32
CA GLY A 426 -6.04 -21.66 15.71
C GLY A 426 -4.97 -21.17 16.67
N TYR A 427 -3.69 -21.48 16.41
CA TYR A 427 -2.59 -21.00 17.25
C TYR A 427 -2.45 -19.48 17.22
N LYS A 428 -2.63 -18.82 16.07
CA LYS A 428 -2.64 -17.35 15.98
C LYS A 428 -3.74 -16.74 16.84
N TYR A 429 -4.95 -17.30 16.80
CA TYR A 429 -6.05 -16.82 17.64
C TYR A 429 -5.75 -17.02 19.12
N LEU A 430 -5.32 -18.22 19.53
CA LEU A 430 -4.91 -18.49 20.91
C LEU A 430 -3.86 -17.49 21.39
N ALA A 431 -2.80 -17.29 20.61
CA ALA A 431 -1.70 -16.42 20.99
C ALA A 431 -2.15 -14.97 21.26
N ASN A 432 -3.03 -14.43 20.41
CA ASN A 432 -3.57 -13.08 20.59
C ASN A 432 -4.55 -12.99 21.76
N ILE A 433 -5.52 -13.91 21.86
CA ILE A 433 -6.53 -13.92 22.92
C ILE A 433 -5.86 -13.99 24.30
N LEU A 434 -4.97 -14.98 24.48
CA LEU A 434 -4.27 -15.22 25.75
C LEU A 434 -3.43 -14.00 26.15
N MET A 435 -2.74 -13.38 25.20
CA MET A 435 -1.98 -12.15 25.44
C MET A 435 -2.90 -11.00 25.88
N HIS A 436 -4.04 -10.79 25.21
CA HIS A 436 -4.97 -9.69 25.53
C HIS A 436 -5.64 -9.84 26.90
N VAL A 437 -5.77 -11.07 27.41
CA VAL A 437 -6.26 -11.33 28.78
C VAL A 437 -5.15 -11.44 29.83
N GLY A 438 -3.90 -11.18 29.46
CA GLY A 438 -2.74 -11.13 30.35
C GLY A 438 -2.07 -12.49 30.65
N ASP A 439 -2.39 -13.53 29.89
CA ASP A 439 -1.75 -14.85 29.98
C ASP A 439 -0.60 -14.97 28.98
N ASP A 440 0.45 -14.17 29.23
CA ASP A 440 1.63 -14.09 28.37
C ASP A 440 2.34 -15.45 28.22
N LEU A 441 2.30 -16.31 29.24
CA LEU A 441 2.95 -17.62 29.19
C LEU A 441 2.20 -18.55 28.23
N ASN A 442 0.87 -18.65 28.28
CA ASN A 442 0.19 -19.47 27.28
C ASN A 442 0.23 -18.82 25.89
N ALA A 443 0.27 -17.48 25.80
CA ALA A 443 0.48 -16.80 24.52
C ALA A 443 1.81 -17.17 23.87
N LEU A 444 2.92 -17.17 24.63
CA LEU A 444 4.23 -17.62 24.14
C LEU A 444 4.24 -19.10 23.77
N SER A 445 3.45 -19.94 24.44
CA SER A 445 3.29 -21.34 24.07
C SER A 445 2.68 -21.46 22.67
N ALA A 446 1.60 -20.72 22.40
CA ALA A 446 0.96 -20.68 21.08
C ALA A 446 1.89 -20.11 20.00
N TRP A 447 2.61 -19.01 20.28
CA TRP A 447 3.60 -18.46 19.34
C TRP A 447 4.71 -19.45 18.98
N SER A 448 5.14 -20.30 19.92
CA SER A 448 6.17 -21.31 19.66
C SER A 448 5.74 -22.43 18.71
N LEU A 449 4.44 -22.53 18.38
CA LEU A 449 3.90 -23.52 17.44
C LEU A 449 3.79 -22.97 16.01
N LEU A 450 4.11 -21.69 15.80
CA LEU A 450 4.06 -21.01 14.50
C LEU A 450 5.46 -20.92 13.87
N GLY A 451 6.20 -22.04 13.87
CA GLY A 451 7.57 -22.15 13.38
C GLY A 451 7.72 -22.40 11.87
N PRO A 452 8.95 -22.58 11.38
CA PRO A 452 9.23 -22.96 10.00
C PRO A 452 8.62 -24.32 9.63
N SER A 453 8.07 -24.43 8.42
CA SER A 453 7.35 -25.61 7.94
C SER A 453 8.24 -26.84 7.69
N ASP A 454 9.55 -26.64 7.53
CA ASP A 454 10.52 -27.69 7.20
C ASP A 454 11.09 -28.42 8.42
N LEU A 455 10.89 -27.92 9.65
CA LEU A 455 11.57 -28.42 10.85
C LEU A 455 11.35 -29.93 11.11
N PHE A 456 10.11 -30.40 10.95
CA PHE A 456 9.74 -31.80 11.19
C PHE A 456 9.52 -32.58 9.89
N ARG A 457 9.85 -32.01 8.72
CA ARG A 457 9.68 -32.69 7.44
C ARG A 457 10.76 -33.78 7.30
N SER A 458 10.34 -35.02 7.10
CA SER A 458 11.29 -36.11 6.83
C SER A 458 11.94 -35.91 5.46
N LYS A 459 13.25 -36.18 5.33
CA LYS A 459 14.01 -36.07 4.06
C LYS A 459 13.55 -37.06 2.96
N GLU A 460 12.51 -37.84 3.18
CA GLU A 460 12.05 -38.89 2.27
C GLU A 460 10.97 -38.40 1.27
N GLU A 461 10.46 -37.17 1.43
CA GLU A 461 9.43 -36.60 0.53
C GLU A 461 9.97 -35.79 -0.66
N ASP A 462 11.29 -35.58 -0.76
CA ASP A 462 11.92 -34.98 -1.96
C ASP A 462 12.20 -36.03 -3.06
N GLY A 463 11.53 -37.18 -3.00
CA GLY A 463 11.77 -38.34 -3.87
C GLY A 463 10.99 -38.39 -5.18
N HIS A 464 10.29 -37.33 -5.62
CA HIS A 464 9.56 -37.35 -6.90
C HIS A 464 9.68 -36.03 -7.68
N SER A 465 10.88 -35.77 -8.24
CA SER A 465 11.05 -34.99 -9.48
C SER A 465 12.51 -35.06 -9.99
N GLU A 466 13.14 -36.23 -10.00
CA GLU A 466 14.31 -36.44 -10.88
C GLU A 466 13.83 -37.09 -12.16
N SER A 467 13.57 -36.27 -13.19
CA SER A 467 13.49 -36.79 -14.55
C SER A 467 14.90 -37.14 -15.00
N GLU A 468 15.14 -38.44 -15.16
CA GLU A 468 16.33 -39.02 -15.76
C GLU A 468 16.74 -38.28 -17.05
N GLY A 469 17.98 -37.82 -17.07
CA GLY A 469 18.60 -37.17 -18.22
C GLY A 469 20.11 -37.07 -18.08
N ALA A 470 20.76 -38.09 -17.51
CA ALA A 470 22.22 -38.16 -17.47
C ALA A 470 22.77 -38.29 -18.90
N LYS A 471 23.51 -37.27 -19.35
CA LYS A 471 24.60 -37.44 -20.31
C LYS A 471 25.85 -36.80 -19.74
N GLU A 472 26.82 -37.67 -19.50
CA GLU A 472 28.20 -37.38 -19.14
C GLU A 472 28.88 -36.53 -20.24
N SER A 473 29.62 -35.49 -19.82
CA SER A 473 30.92 -35.15 -20.42
C SER A 473 31.73 -34.25 -19.48
N GLU A 474 32.95 -34.69 -19.23
CA GLU A 474 34.02 -34.15 -18.36
C GLU A 474 34.67 -32.82 -18.84
N PRO A 475 35.57 -32.19 -18.04
CA PRO A 475 35.73 -30.73 -17.91
C PRO A 475 36.98 -30.11 -18.58
N GLU A 476 37.14 -28.79 -18.37
CA GLU A 476 38.34 -27.90 -18.43
C GLU A 476 38.43 -26.87 -19.58
N PRO A 477 39.18 -25.75 -19.44
CA PRO A 477 39.56 -24.95 -18.25
C PRO A 477 39.32 -23.42 -18.42
N GLU A 478 39.36 -22.65 -17.32
CA GLU A 478 39.54 -21.18 -17.34
C GLU A 478 40.99 -20.80 -17.73
N PRO A 479 41.27 -19.53 -18.14
CA PRO A 479 41.77 -18.58 -17.13
C PRO A 479 41.47 -17.06 -17.32
N GLU A 480 41.47 -16.37 -16.17
CA GLU A 480 42.09 -15.05 -15.85
C GLU A 480 41.38 -13.71 -16.12
N SER A 481 40.62 -13.27 -15.10
CA SER A 481 40.72 -12.02 -14.29
C SER A 481 41.34 -10.73 -14.87
N VAL A 482 40.65 -9.58 -14.68
CA VAL A 482 41.12 -8.42 -13.87
C VAL A 482 39.93 -7.60 -13.32
N GLU A 483 39.95 -7.34 -12.01
CA GLU A 483 39.00 -6.59 -11.17
C GLU A 483 39.07 -5.05 -11.36
N ASP A 484 38.02 -4.28 -11.04
CA ASP A 484 38.03 -3.43 -9.82
C ASP A 484 36.66 -2.74 -9.48
N THR A 485 36.07 -3.25 -8.39
CA THR A 485 35.17 -2.73 -7.33
C THR A 485 34.24 -1.51 -7.46
N ARG A 486 32.95 -1.75 -7.11
CA ARG A 486 32.15 -0.93 -6.17
C ARG A 486 30.96 -1.74 -5.58
N SER A 487 31.22 -2.25 -4.38
CA SER A 487 30.34 -2.77 -3.31
C SER A 487 28.82 -2.85 -3.56
N ILE A 488 28.35 -4.02 -3.99
CA ILE A 488 27.05 -4.58 -3.59
C ILE A 488 27.38 -5.54 -2.44
N SER A 489 26.69 -5.40 -1.30
CA SER A 489 26.83 -6.39 -0.23
C SER A 489 26.24 -7.72 -0.72
N GLU A 490 27.10 -8.63 -1.14
CA GLU A 490 26.81 -10.06 -1.17
C GLU A 490 26.59 -10.53 0.27
N GLY A 491 25.38 -10.30 0.77
CA GLY A 491 24.79 -11.16 1.78
C GLY A 491 24.26 -12.38 1.04
N GLN A 492 24.72 -13.56 1.43
CA GLN A 492 24.18 -14.84 0.98
C GLN A 492 22.65 -14.74 0.94
N HIS A 493 22.03 -15.03 -0.21
CA HIS A 493 20.60 -15.32 -0.26
C HIS A 493 20.37 -16.62 0.52
N GLU A 494 20.37 -16.54 1.85
CA GLU A 494 19.69 -17.52 2.68
C GLU A 494 18.25 -17.56 2.16
N HIS A 495 17.84 -18.69 1.62
CA HIS A 495 16.43 -18.94 1.36
C HIS A 495 15.69 -18.68 2.68
N GLN A 496 14.89 -17.60 2.74
CA GLN A 496 14.08 -17.31 3.91
C GLN A 496 13.18 -18.52 4.13
N ARG A 497 13.36 -19.22 5.25
CA ARG A 497 12.57 -20.42 5.55
C ARG A 497 11.10 -20.04 5.57
N GLU A 498 10.29 -20.86 4.90
CA GLU A 498 8.85 -20.65 4.85
C GLU A 498 8.21 -21.14 6.14
N GLY A 499 7.08 -20.52 6.48
CA GLY A 499 6.26 -20.86 7.63
C GLY A 499 4.83 -20.37 7.43
N PRO A 500 3.95 -20.53 8.42
CA PRO A 500 2.52 -20.27 8.25
C PRO A 500 2.12 -18.80 8.41
N LEU A 501 3.05 -17.90 8.78
CA LEU A 501 2.74 -16.49 8.99
C LEU A 501 2.85 -15.68 7.70
N THR A 502 2.01 -14.66 7.61
CA THR A 502 2.08 -13.64 6.56
C THR A 502 2.21 -12.24 7.14
N TYR A 503 3.03 -12.10 8.18
CA TYR A 503 3.06 -10.91 9.02
C TYR A 503 4.03 -9.87 8.47
N ARG A 504 3.62 -8.60 8.46
CA ARG A 504 4.49 -7.47 8.15
C ARG A 504 4.73 -6.65 9.40
N CYS A 505 5.91 -6.05 9.51
CA CYS A 505 6.19 -5.09 10.57
C CYS A 505 5.32 -3.85 10.39
N ASP A 506 4.46 -3.57 11.36
CA ASP A 506 3.60 -2.39 11.40
C ASP A 506 4.42 -1.10 11.38
N GLY A 507 5.67 -1.14 11.80
CA GLY A 507 6.56 0.00 11.74
C GLY A 507 7.00 0.43 10.32
N GLY A 508 6.53 -0.24 9.27
CA GLY A 508 6.76 0.17 7.87
C GLY A 508 8.18 -0.07 7.34
N CYS A 509 9.00 -0.87 8.02
CA CYS A 509 10.37 -1.16 7.58
C CYS A 509 10.47 -2.18 6.43
N GLY A 510 9.34 -2.74 5.98
CA GLY A 510 9.31 -3.75 4.93
C GLY A 510 9.62 -5.18 5.40
N HIS A 511 10.02 -5.38 6.67
CA HIS A 511 10.27 -6.70 7.22
C HIS A 511 9.00 -7.57 7.21
N TYR A 512 9.17 -8.84 6.82
CA TYR A 512 8.12 -9.83 6.67
C TYR A 512 8.50 -11.11 7.41
N TRP A 513 7.61 -11.57 8.29
CA TRP A 513 7.75 -12.82 9.02
C TRP A 513 6.89 -13.90 8.37
N THR A 514 7.57 -14.97 7.94
CA THR A 514 6.97 -16.24 7.50
C THR A 514 6.71 -17.18 8.68
N TYR A 515 7.39 -16.99 9.81
CA TYR A 515 7.16 -17.73 11.06
C TYR A 515 7.47 -16.84 12.27
N ALA A 516 7.02 -17.28 13.46
CA ALA A 516 7.17 -16.54 14.70
C ALA A 516 8.64 -16.52 15.16
N SER A 517 9.33 -15.40 14.93
CA SER A 517 10.72 -15.23 15.34
C SER A 517 11.07 -13.76 15.56
N ASP A 518 11.57 -13.45 16.76
CA ASP A 518 12.02 -12.11 17.16
C ASP A 518 11.00 -10.99 16.85
N MET A 519 9.81 -11.15 17.41
CA MET A 519 8.68 -10.25 17.17
C MET A 519 8.29 -9.56 18.47
N TYR A 520 7.99 -8.25 18.39
CA TYR A 520 7.45 -7.49 19.51
C TYR A 520 5.98 -7.17 19.26
N ILE A 521 5.10 -7.91 19.91
CA ILE A 521 3.66 -7.87 19.67
C ILE A 521 2.98 -7.02 20.75
N CYS A 522 2.17 -6.04 20.36
CA CYS A 522 1.50 -5.17 21.31
C CYS A 522 0.45 -5.94 22.11
N ARG A 523 0.49 -5.84 23.45
CA ARG A 523 -0.50 -6.51 24.31
C ARG A 523 -1.91 -5.92 24.20
N PHE A 524 -2.05 -4.72 23.61
CA PHE A 524 -3.30 -3.96 23.60
C PHE A 524 -3.85 -3.74 22.20
N CYS A 525 -3.00 -3.34 21.26
CA CYS A 525 -3.40 -3.12 19.88
C CYS A 525 -3.59 -4.49 19.20
N PRO A 526 -4.74 -4.74 18.55
CA PRO A 526 -4.94 -6.00 17.86
C PRO A 526 -4.07 -6.06 16.61
N ASP A 527 -3.53 -7.26 16.34
CA ASP A 527 -2.70 -7.58 15.18
C ASP A 527 -1.64 -6.51 14.88
N THR A 528 -0.84 -6.18 15.92
CA THR A 528 0.18 -5.12 15.85
C THR A 528 1.53 -5.65 16.34
N GLN A 529 2.51 -5.68 15.44
CA GLN A 529 3.83 -6.26 15.67
C GLN A 529 4.95 -5.40 15.09
N PHE A 530 6.09 -5.39 15.77
CA PHE A 530 7.26 -4.61 15.38
C PHE A 530 8.54 -5.45 15.43
N THR A 531 9.50 -5.10 14.57
CA THR A 531 10.91 -5.41 14.80
C THR A 531 11.43 -4.57 15.98
N GLY A 532 12.57 -4.94 16.56
CA GLY A 532 13.19 -4.16 17.65
C GLY A 532 13.39 -2.68 17.29
N ASP A 533 13.93 -2.40 16.11
CA ASP A 533 14.15 -1.02 15.64
C ASP A 533 12.84 -0.23 15.47
N CYS A 534 11.80 -0.87 14.94
CA CYS A 534 10.49 -0.23 14.78
C CYS A 534 9.78 -0.02 16.12
N LEU A 535 9.99 -0.90 17.10
CA LEU A 535 9.50 -0.70 18.46
C LEU A 535 10.14 0.54 19.09
N GLU A 536 11.44 0.77 18.87
CA GLU A 536 12.11 1.99 19.36
C GLU A 536 11.54 3.27 18.70
N LYS A 537 11.14 3.20 17.42
CA LYS A 537 10.42 4.31 16.77
C LYS A 537 9.07 4.57 17.43
N VAL A 538 8.33 3.52 17.82
CA VAL A 538 7.07 3.66 18.56
C VAL A 538 7.32 4.33 19.92
N ARG A 539 8.28 3.82 20.70
CA ARG A 539 8.64 4.36 22.03
C ARG A 539 9.05 5.82 21.98
N THR A 540 9.72 6.23 20.90
CA THR A 540 10.18 7.62 20.71
C THR A 540 9.19 8.49 19.95
N GLY A 541 8.01 7.99 19.55
CA GLY A 541 6.99 8.73 18.82
C GLY A 541 7.39 9.10 17.38
N LYS A 542 8.34 8.39 16.78
CA LYS A 542 8.92 8.67 15.46
C LYS A 542 8.34 7.83 14.32
N LEU A 543 7.33 7.00 14.59
CA LEU A 543 6.74 6.15 13.56
C LEU A 543 6.02 6.98 12.49
N GLU A 544 6.04 6.49 11.24
CA GLU A 544 5.43 7.14 10.08
C GLU A 544 3.90 7.16 10.11
N ARG A 545 3.27 6.21 10.81
CA ARG A 545 1.82 6.11 10.99
C ARG A 545 1.50 6.04 12.48
N PHE A 546 0.33 6.51 12.86
CA PHE A 546 -0.15 6.41 14.25
C PHE A 546 -0.73 5.01 14.49
N ILE A 547 0.11 4.00 14.76
CA ILE A 547 -0.34 2.59 14.83
C ILE A 547 -0.48 2.10 16.27
N CYS A 548 0.51 2.41 17.11
CA CYS A 548 0.59 2.01 18.51
C CYS A 548 0.99 3.22 19.37
N HIS A 549 0.84 3.11 20.70
CA HIS A 549 1.17 4.21 21.60
C HIS A 549 2.47 3.96 22.41
N PRO A 550 3.29 5.00 22.69
CA PRO A 550 4.53 4.85 23.46
C PRO A 550 4.37 4.27 24.87
N VAL A 551 3.19 4.43 25.49
CA VAL A 551 2.91 3.94 26.86
C VAL A 551 2.44 2.48 26.91
N HIS A 552 2.30 1.84 25.76
CA HIS A 552 1.89 0.44 25.68
C HIS A 552 3.01 -0.50 26.13
N SER A 553 2.72 -1.79 26.16
CA SER A 553 3.67 -2.84 26.49
C SER A 553 3.59 -3.92 25.42
N TRP A 554 4.72 -4.57 25.16
CA TRP A 554 4.86 -5.53 24.07
C TRP A 554 5.39 -6.86 24.60
N LEU A 555 4.78 -7.95 24.15
CA LEU A 555 5.27 -9.30 24.38
C LEU A 555 6.41 -9.57 23.38
N HIS A 556 7.57 -9.99 23.87
CA HIS A 556 8.67 -10.41 23.02
C HIS A 556 8.51 -11.90 22.72
N VAL A 557 8.22 -12.22 21.46
CA VAL A 557 8.36 -13.57 20.92
C VAL A 557 9.85 -13.76 20.61
N PRO A 558 10.53 -14.73 21.24
CA PRO A 558 11.98 -14.88 21.09
C PRO A 558 12.38 -15.27 19.67
N VAL A 559 13.68 -15.16 19.39
CA VAL A 559 14.27 -15.71 18.16
C VAL A 559 13.99 -17.20 18.09
N TRP A 560 13.58 -17.69 16.91
CA TRP A 560 13.35 -19.11 16.69
C TRP A 560 14.65 -19.92 16.86
N SER A 561 14.56 -21.09 17.50
CA SER A 561 15.67 -22.04 17.66
C SER A 561 15.23 -23.45 17.30
N ASP A 562 15.82 -24.02 16.24
CA ASP A 562 15.58 -25.42 15.86
C ASP A 562 16.01 -26.38 16.96
N GLU A 563 17.11 -26.08 17.66
CA GLU A 563 17.60 -26.90 18.77
C GLU A 563 16.58 -26.99 19.91
N GLU A 564 15.97 -25.85 20.27
CA GLU A 564 14.93 -25.82 21.31
C GLU A 564 13.64 -26.49 20.84
N ALA A 565 13.21 -26.23 19.61
CA ALA A 565 12.00 -26.82 19.05
C ALA A 565 12.11 -28.35 18.90
N LEU A 566 13.27 -28.86 18.49
CA LEU A 566 13.57 -30.30 18.43
C LEU A 566 13.66 -30.91 19.83
N ALA A 567 14.18 -30.18 20.83
CA ALA A 567 14.24 -30.65 22.21
C ALA A 567 12.83 -30.73 22.86
N VAL A 568 11.91 -29.83 22.50
CA VAL A 568 10.49 -29.92 22.86
C VAL A 568 9.85 -31.13 22.18
N GLY A 569 10.12 -31.31 20.88
CA GLY A 569 9.66 -32.42 20.06
C GLY A 569 8.30 -32.17 19.40
N GLN A 570 8.05 -32.90 18.31
CA GLN A 570 6.81 -32.79 17.53
C GLN A 570 5.58 -33.16 18.37
N GLY A 571 4.50 -32.39 18.23
CA GLY A 571 3.24 -32.61 18.96
C GLY A 571 3.26 -32.17 20.43
N ARG A 572 4.33 -31.48 20.85
CA ARG A 572 4.53 -31.03 22.23
C ARG A 572 4.78 -29.54 22.30
N VAL A 573 4.54 -28.95 23.46
CA VAL A 573 4.68 -27.51 23.69
C VAL A 573 5.21 -27.22 25.09
N LYS A 574 5.97 -26.13 25.21
CA LYS A 574 6.50 -25.66 26.49
C LYS A 574 5.51 -24.71 27.16
N VAL A 575 5.04 -25.06 28.35
CA VAL A 575 4.04 -24.31 29.12
C VAL A 575 4.59 -23.87 30.49
N ARG A 576 3.85 -23.00 31.20
CA ARG A 576 4.18 -22.50 32.56
C ARG A 576 5.56 -21.82 32.64
N GLY A 577 6.14 -21.73 33.85
CA GLY A 577 7.40 -21.03 34.11
C GLY A 577 7.17 -19.62 34.65
N SER A 578 8.10 -18.70 34.38
CA SER A 578 8.00 -17.31 34.81
C SER A 578 8.67 -16.40 33.79
N LEU A 579 8.16 -15.17 33.67
CA LEU A 579 8.80 -14.14 32.84
C LEU A 579 9.87 -13.40 33.65
N VAL A 580 11.12 -13.46 33.20
CA VAL A 580 12.24 -12.68 33.74
C VAL A 580 12.78 -11.84 32.58
N ASP A 581 12.80 -10.52 32.75
CA ASP A 581 13.19 -9.56 31.71
C ASP A 581 12.47 -9.77 30.35
N GLY A 582 11.21 -10.20 30.41
CA GLY A 582 10.37 -10.46 29.23
C GLY A 582 10.57 -11.82 28.58
N GLN A 583 11.48 -12.66 29.08
CA GLN A 583 11.74 -14.00 28.55
C GLN A 583 11.21 -15.09 29.48
N ARG A 584 10.74 -16.20 28.92
CA ARG A 584 10.30 -17.36 29.71
C ARG A 584 11.50 -18.09 30.28
N VAL A 585 11.57 -18.17 31.61
CA VAL A 585 12.50 -19.00 32.36
C VAL A 585 11.74 -20.17 33.01
N GLY A 586 12.32 -21.36 32.92
CA GLY A 586 11.68 -22.60 33.39
C GLY A 586 10.54 -23.05 32.47
N GLY A 587 9.52 -23.69 33.05
CA GLY A 587 8.41 -24.31 32.33
C GLY A 587 8.60 -25.81 32.14
N GLU A 588 7.57 -26.45 31.62
CA GLU A 588 7.52 -27.90 31.38
C GLU A 588 7.04 -28.19 29.97
N VAL A 589 7.41 -29.35 29.43
CA VAL A 589 7.00 -29.81 28.11
C VAL A 589 5.85 -30.80 28.26
N VAL A 590 4.71 -30.47 27.66
CA VAL A 590 3.48 -31.27 27.69
C VAL A 590 3.04 -31.60 26.27
N ASP A 591 2.15 -32.58 26.11
CA ASP A 591 1.52 -32.83 24.82
C ASP A 591 0.58 -31.68 24.48
N ILE A 592 0.52 -31.27 23.20
CA ILE A 592 -0.32 -30.15 22.76
C ILE A 592 -1.78 -30.40 23.14
N LYS A 593 -2.25 -31.64 23.00
CA LYS A 593 -3.61 -32.03 23.38
C LYS A 593 -3.90 -31.74 24.86
N ASP A 594 -3.01 -32.15 25.76
CA ASP A 594 -3.17 -31.92 27.20
C ASP A 594 -3.18 -30.42 27.52
N TRP A 595 -2.33 -29.64 26.85
CA TRP A 595 -2.34 -28.17 26.99
C TRP A 595 -3.66 -27.54 26.50
N LEU A 596 -4.19 -27.98 25.36
CA LEU A 596 -5.47 -27.49 24.85
C LEU A 596 -6.64 -27.89 25.77
N ASP A 597 -6.60 -29.08 26.37
CA ASP A 597 -7.60 -29.53 27.34
C ASP A 597 -7.52 -28.74 28.66
N GLU A 598 -6.32 -28.39 29.13
CA GLU A 598 -6.14 -27.44 30.24
C GLU A 598 -6.73 -26.07 29.91
N LEU A 599 -6.55 -25.56 28.68
CA LEU A 599 -7.16 -24.31 28.24
C LEU A 599 -8.69 -24.40 28.20
N ARG A 600 -9.24 -25.51 27.72
CA ARG A 600 -10.70 -25.77 27.75
C ARG A 600 -11.25 -25.70 29.16
N GLU A 601 -10.61 -26.37 30.11
CA GLU A 601 -11.01 -26.33 31.52
C GLU A 601 -10.94 -24.90 32.08
N GLN A 602 -9.82 -24.19 31.84
CA GLN A 602 -9.63 -22.82 32.32
C GLN A 602 -10.66 -21.83 31.77
N TRP A 603 -11.13 -22.04 30.54
CA TRP A 603 -12.10 -21.18 29.85
C TRP A 603 -13.54 -21.69 29.96
N ASN A 604 -13.77 -22.82 30.65
CA ASN A 604 -15.07 -23.50 30.72
C ASN A 604 -15.66 -23.84 29.34
N VAL A 605 -14.81 -24.21 28.39
CA VAL A 605 -15.21 -24.71 27.06
C VAL A 605 -15.33 -26.24 27.15
N PRO A 606 -16.46 -26.85 26.75
CA PRO A 606 -16.60 -28.30 26.75
C PRO A 606 -15.54 -28.99 25.88
N SER A 607 -15.05 -30.16 26.32
CA SER A 607 -14.28 -31.05 25.44
C SER A 607 -15.16 -31.57 24.31
N LEU A 608 -14.65 -31.53 23.08
CA LEU A 608 -15.30 -32.09 21.89
C LEU A 608 -15.24 -33.63 21.88
#